data_AF-A0A928PL39-F1
#
_entry.id   AF-A0A928PL39-F1
#
_cell.length_a   1.000
_cell.length_b   1.000
_cell.length_c   1.000
_cell.angle_alpha   90.00
_cell.angle_beta   90.00
_cell.angle_gamma   90.00
#
_symmetry.space_group_name_H-M   'P 1'
#
loop_
_entity.id
_entity.type
_entity.pdbx_description
1 polymer ?
#
loop_
_entity_poly.entity_id
_entity_poly.type
_entity_poly.pdbx_seq_one_letter_code
_entity_poly.pdbx_strand_id
1 'polypeptide(L)'
;MTFLELTKTFGVENHSDLPDGYYPVPESRKGELCTKEMIDSLQEKYDLFGEYYEAVREGFFDLKNDPNRKLYLDSISLYLKDAPLNEAIAIKYPPSVNTPASNMLPLLAHLPSIEDVYKMLIKKGLTPKEAVEDLGIYKKYLREEELYRKKIVGIQPFISTWISRFDKGAIVYFGHSGINFQPFKLPENFPFIIRNKQSGELKALFGNDYPVHKSGIPLGNPDAKDEEGSFKAKFYETESDYVGHPASENFISKEIKAFSKDEWELIISPGEDVISLHVFHNADLTPEAVDYALNYGVKRCIECYPEYNFKGVRLCTWFLNTNVCEILGEEAKISKFANRFLRFPGFSGARLLFGYVFPKGYDNLQELEERTTLQRGIKKLLLEGKHIYEPTGIIPIDKFKR
;
A
#
# COMPACT_ATOMS: atom_id res chain seq x y z
N MET A 1 -30.77 -7.99 -11.63
CA MET A 1 -30.46 -8.70 -12.87
C MET A 1 -30.65 -10.17 -12.58
N THR A 2 -31.35 -10.87 -13.46
CA THR A 2 -31.22 -12.32 -13.52
C THR A 2 -29.81 -12.66 -14.02
N PHE A 3 -29.30 -13.84 -13.69
CA PHE A 3 -28.03 -14.34 -14.20
C PHE A 3 -27.90 -14.17 -15.74
N LEU A 4 -29.01 -14.34 -16.46
CA LEU A 4 -29.14 -14.21 -17.91
C LEU A 4 -28.87 -12.80 -18.47
N GLU A 5 -29.14 -11.75 -17.68
CA GLU A 5 -28.91 -10.35 -18.07
C GLU A 5 -27.45 -9.92 -17.86
N LEU A 6 -26.77 -10.55 -16.88
CA LEU A 6 -25.33 -10.38 -16.65
C LEU A 6 -24.52 -11.02 -17.79
N THR A 7 -24.94 -12.20 -18.28
CA THR A 7 -24.34 -12.87 -19.44
C THR A 7 -24.35 -11.99 -20.68
N LYS A 8 -25.48 -11.32 -20.96
CA LYS A 8 -25.62 -10.45 -22.14
C LYS A 8 -24.85 -9.13 -22.04
N THR A 9 -24.71 -8.58 -20.83
CA THR A 9 -24.09 -7.26 -20.64
C THR A 9 -22.58 -7.34 -20.47
N PHE A 10 -22.09 -8.40 -19.82
CA PHE A 10 -20.68 -8.55 -19.45
C PHE A 10 -20.00 -9.77 -20.07
N GLY A 11 -20.69 -10.57 -20.90
CA GLY A 11 -20.13 -11.76 -21.55
C GLY A 11 -19.88 -12.93 -20.60
N VAL A 12 -20.66 -13.01 -19.51
CA VAL A 12 -20.46 -13.96 -18.39
C VAL A 12 -21.31 -15.22 -18.58
N GLU A 13 -20.72 -16.32 -19.05
CA GLU A 13 -21.45 -17.55 -19.42
C GLU A 13 -21.83 -18.43 -18.21
N ASN A 14 -21.06 -18.41 -17.11
CA ASN A 14 -21.33 -19.18 -15.89
C ASN A 14 -21.33 -18.31 -14.61
N HIS A 15 -22.00 -18.77 -13.54
CA HIS A 15 -22.06 -18.06 -12.25
C HIS A 15 -20.67 -17.92 -11.59
N SER A 16 -19.75 -18.82 -11.91
CA SER A 16 -18.32 -18.79 -11.55
C SER A 16 -17.53 -17.72 -12.32
N ASP A 17 -18.10 -17.18 -13.40
CA ASP A 17 -17.48 -16.16 -14.24
C ASP A 17 -17.91 -14.74 -13.79
N LEU A 18 -18.83 -14.65 -12.82
CA LEU A 18 -19.13 -13.39 -12.15
C LEU A 18 -17.87 -12.92 -11.41
N PRO A 19 -17.56 -11.62 -11.42
CA PRO A 19 -16.46 -11.10 -10.63
C PRO A 19 -16.67 -11.46 -9.15
N ASP A 20 -15.59 -11.86 -8.47
CA ASP A 20 -15.55 -11.92 -7.01
C ASP A 20 -16.10 -10.57 -6.49
N GLY A 21 -17.24 -10.60 -5.77
CA GLY A 21 -17.94 -9.39 -5.31
C GLY A 21 -19.30 -9.08 -5.98
N TYR A 22 -19.85 -9.93 -6.87
CA TYR A 22 -21.28 -9.83 -7.21
C TYR A 22 -22.12 -10.20 -6.00
N TYR A 23 -22.83 -9.21 -5.45
CA TYR A 23 -23.67 -9.34 -4.27
C TYR A 23 -25.11 -9.00 -4.66
N PRO A 24 -26.04 -9.96 -4.61
CA PRO A 24 -27.40 -9.75 -5.08
C PRO A 24 -28.05 -8.61 -4.29
N VAL A 25 -28.41 -7.52 -5.00
CA VAL A 25 -29.04 -6.35 -4.40
C VAL A 25 -30.52 -6.65 -4.15
N PRO A 26 -31.01 -6.61 -2.90
CA PRO A 26 -32.43 -6.76 -2.61
C PRO A 26 -33.25 -5.70 -3.37
N GLU A 27 -34.45 -6.05 -3.84
CA GLU A 27 -35.31 -5.12 -4.59
C GLU A 27 -35.52 -3.80 -3.83
N SER A 28 -35.64 -3.88 -2.51
CA SER A 28 -35.83 -2.75 -1.60
C SER A 28 -34.62 -1.82 -1.47
N ARG A 29 -33.47 -2.14 -2.07
CA ARG A 29 -32.24 -1.32 -2.01
C ARG A 29 -31.73 -0.90 -3.38
N LYS A 30 -32.38 -1.33 -4.47
CA LYS A 30 -31.99 -0.96 -5.83
C LYS A 30 -32.21 0.53 -6.04
N GLY A 31 -31.23 1.21 -6.61
CA GLY A 31 -31.30 2.64 -6.88
C GLY A 31 -30.91 3.54 -5.71
N GLU A 32 -30.91 3.03 -4.47
CA GLU A 32 -30.83 3.85 -3.25
C GLU A 32 -29.43 3.96 -2.64
N LEU A 33 -28.47 3.14 -3.06
CA LEU A 33 -27.17 3.07 -2.38
C LEU A 33 -26.30 4.30 -2.66
N CYS A 34 -26.07 4.63 -3.93
CA CYS A 34 -25.40 5.88 -4.33
C CYS A 34 -26.41 6.78 -5.03
N THR A 35 -26.69 7.95 -4.46
CA THR A 35 -27.66 8.93 -4.97
C THR A 35 -26.99 10.30 -5.18
N LYS A 36 -27.64 11.17 -5.96
CA LYS A 36 -27.19 12.55 -6.15
C LYS A 36 -27.17 13.30 -4.82
N GLU A 37 -28.23 13.15 -4.02
CA GLU A 37 -28.40 13.81 -2.73
C GLU A 37 -27.28 13.41 -1.75
N MET A 38 -26.84 12.15 -1.80
CA MET A 38 -25.70 11.68 -1.02
C MET A 38 -24.39 12.32 -1.50
N ILE A 39 -24.14 12.35 -2.81
CA ILE A 39 -22.94 12.98 -3.38
C ILE A 39 -22.87 14.47 -2.98
N ASP A 40 -23.97 15.18 -3.14
CA ASP A 40 -24.09 16.60 -2.80
C ASP A 40 -23.84 16.82 -1.29
N SER A 41 -24.43 15.98 -0.42
CA SER A 41 -24.27 16.06 1.04
C SER A 41 -22.84 15.76 1.50
N LEU A 42 -22.18 14.74 0.93
CA LEU A 42 -20.79 14.41 1.25
C LEU A 42 -19.83 15.53 0.84
N GLN A 43 -20.08 16.17 -0.31
CA GLN A 43 -19.31 17.33 -0.74
C GLN A 43 -19.52 18.52 0.21
N GLU A 44 -20.77 18.86 0.55
CA GLU A 44 -21.08 19.97 1.45
C GLU A 44 -20.46 19.77 2.84
N LYS A 45 -20.55 18.55 3.38
CA LYS A 45 -20.13 18.25 4.74
C LYS A 45 -18.62 18.10 4.90
N TYR A 46 -17.94 17.54 3.90
CA TYR A 46 -16.55 17.10 4.03
C TYR A 46 -15.59 17.70 2.99
N ASP A 47 -16.07 18.45 2.00
CA ASP A 47 -15.29 18.84 0.82
C ASP A 47 -14.57 17.63 0.19
N LEU A 48 -15.32 16.53 0.06
CA LEU A 48 -14.79 15.20 -0.25
C LEU A 48 -14.13 15.13 -1.62
N PHE A 49 -14.57 15.95 -2.58
CA PHE A 49 -14.12 15.92 -3.97
C PHE A 49 -13.40 17.20 -4.39
N GLY A 50 -13.59 18.31 -3.68
CA GLY A 50 -12.95 19.60 -3.99
C GLY A 50 -13.24 20.06 -5.43
N GLU A 51 -12.19 20.38 -6.17
CA GLU A 51 -12.26 20.81 -7.57
C GLU A 51 -12.85 19.75 -8.52
N TYR A 52 -12.89 18.49 -8.11
CA TYR A 52 -13.38 17.38 -8.94
C TYR A 52 -14.88 17.11 -8.80
N TYR A 53 -15.59 17.87 -7.96
CA TYR A 53 -17.00 17.63 -7.65
C TYR A 53 -17.91 17.53 -8.89
N GLU A 54 -17.77 18.45 -9.86
CA GLU A 54 -18.61 18.41 -11.07
C GLU A 54 -18.32 17.17 -11.93
N ALA A 55 -17.06 16.74 -12.05
CA ALA A 55 -16.71 15.51 -12.76
C ALA A 55 -17.30 14.26 -12.08
N VAL A 56 -17.35 14.23 -10.75
CA VAL A 56 -18.00 13.15 -9.99
C VAL A 56 -19.51 13.13 -10.26
N ARG A 57 -20.16 14.29 -10.30
CA ARG A 57 -21.59 14.42 -10.61
C ARG A 57 -21.90 13.96 -12.04
N GLU A 58 -21.12 14.40 -13.02
CA GLU A 58 -21.24 13.98 -14.42
C GLU A 58 -21.11 12.46 -14.56
N GLY A 59 -20.07 11.87 -13.97
CA GLY A 59 -19.87 10.41 -14.00
C GLY A 59 -21.02 9.64 -13.33
N PHE A 60 -21.60 10.17 -12.25
CA PHE A 60 -22.79 9.60 -11.64
C PHE A 60 -24.01 9.66 -12.56
N PHE A 61 -24.26 10.80 -13.21
CA PHE A 61 -25.41 10.94 -14.13
C PHE A 61 -25.31 9.99 -15.32
N ASP A 62 -24.12 9.86 -15.91
CA ASP A 62 -23.90 8.91 -17.00
C ASP A 62 -24.14 7.46 -16.56
N LEU A 63 -23.68 7.07 -15.37
CA LEU A 63 -23.90 5.73 -14.80
C LEU A 63 -25.37 5.47 -14.49
N LYS A 64 -26.08 6.46 -13.94
CA LYS A 64 -27.49 6.34 -13.55
C LYS A 64 -28.40 6.09 -14.76
N ASN A 65 -28.04 6.64 -15.91
CA ASN A 65 -28.83 6.51 -17.15
C ASN A 65 -28.66 5.13 -17.83
N ASP A 66 -27.73 4.29 -17.36
CA ASP A 66 -27.55 2.90 -17.78
C ASP A 66 -28.02 1.95 -16.65
N PRO A 67 -29.19 1.29 -16.79
CA PRO A 67 -29.74 0.41 -15.74
C PRO A 67 -28.80 -0.71 -15.30
N ASN A 68 -27.97 -1.24 -16.21
CA ASN A 68 -27.06 -2.32 -15.89
C ASN A 68 -25.86 -1.83 -15.09
N ARG A 69 -25.29 -0.68 -15.48
CA ARG A 69 -24.20 -0.05 -14.74
C ARG A 69 -24.65 0.44 -13.37
N LYS A 70 -25.87 1.01 -13.27
CA LYS A 70 -26.43 1.41 -11.98
C LYS A 70 -26.64 0.22 -11.04
N LEU A 71 -27.16 -0.90 -11.55
CA LEU A 71 -27.30 -2.11 -10.74
C LEU A 71 -25.94 -2.68 -10.32
N TYR A 72 -24.94 -2.62 -11.19
CA TYR A 72 -23.59 -3.06 -10.86
C TYR A 72 -22.95 -2.19 -9.77
N LEU A 73 -23.09 -0.87 -9.86
CA LEU A 73 -22.69 0.07 -8.81
C LEU A 73 -23.35 -0.30 -7.47
N ASP A 74 -24.67 -0.53 -7.47
CA ASP A 74 -25.39 -0.91 -6.26
C ASP A 74 -24.91 -2.25 -5.68
N SER A 75 -24.60 -3.24 -6.52
CA SER A 75 -24.02 -4.52 -6.09
C SER A 75 -22.69 -4.32 -5.37
N ILE A 76 -21.76 -3.57 -5.97
CA ILE A 76 -20.43 -3.34 -5.37
C ILE A 76 -20.57 -2.51 -4.09
N SER A 77 -21.38 -1.45 -4.10
CA SER A 77 -21.61 -0.63 -2.91
C SER A 77 -22.18 -1.45 -1.76
N LEU A 78 -23.10 -2.36 -2.04
CA LEU A 78 -23.66 -3.24 -1.02
C LEU A 78 -22.60 -4.21 -0.48
N TYR A 79 -21.84 -4.84 -1.37
CA TYR A 79 -20.75 -5.73 -1.00
C TYR A 79 -19.71 -5.02 -0.14
N LEU A 80 -19.28 -3.84 -0.57
CA LEU A 80 -18.36 -2.98 0.17
C LEU A 80 -18.93 -2.54 1.49
N LYS A 81 -20.24 -2.32 1.64
CA LYS A 81 -20.83 -1.93 2.92
C LYS A 81 -20.89 -3.11 3.90
N ASP A 82 -21.31 -4.28 3.42
CA ASP A 82 -21.58 -5.46 4.25
C ASP A 82 -20.33 -6.31 4.56
N ALA A 83 -19.24 -6.12 3.81
CA ALA A 83 -18.01 -6.86 4.04
C ALA A 83 -17.40 -6.60 5.44
N PRO A 84 -16.66 -7.57 6.01
CA PRO A 84 -16.01 -7.41 7.32
C PRO A 84 -15.06 -6.20 7.36
N LEU A 85 -14.94 -5.60 8.54
CA LEU A 85 -13.89 -4.60 8.82
C LEU A 85 -12.51 -5.27 8.73
N ASN A 86 -11.48 -4.50 8.40
CA ASN A 86 -10.07 -4.93 8.27
C ASN A 86 -9.71 -5.90 7.14
N GLU A 87 -10.63 -6.26 6.24
CA GLU A 87 -10.32 -7.06 5.05
C GLU A 87 -10.20 -6.18 3.80
N ALA A 88 -9.13 -6.38 3.03
CA ALA A 88 -8.98 -5.76 1.73
C ALA A 88 -9.84 -6.52 0.73
N ILE A 89 -10.71 -5.80 0.03
CA ILE A 89 -11.66 -6.42 -0.88
C ILE A 89 -11.14 -6.22 -2.30
N ALA A 90 -10.70 -7.32 -2.91
CA ALA A 90 -10.36 -7.31 -4.33
C ALA A 90 -11.65 -7.17 -5.14
N ILE A 91 -11.81 -6.05 -5.84
CA ILE A 91 -12.97 -5.79 -6.68
C ILE A 91 -12.53 -5.88 -8.13
N LYS A 92 -13.14 -6.81 -8.87
CA LYS A 92 -13.01 -6.87 -10.32
C LYS A 92 -14.00 -5.88 -10.92
N TYR A 93 -13.51 -4.95 -11.72
CA TYR A 93 -14.35 -4.04 -12.50
C TYR A 93 -14.42 -4.55 -13.95
N PRO A 94 -15.55 -4.36 -14.65
CA PRO A 94 -15.63 -4.72 -16.07
C PRO A 94 -14.57 -3.95 -16.87
N PRO A 95 -14.08 -4.50 -17.99
CA PRO A 95 -13.10 -3.84 -18.84
C PRO A 95 -13.55 -2.41 -19.16
N SER A 96 -12.77 -1.42 -18.70
CA SER A 96 -13.20 -0.03 -18.76
C SER A 96 -13.04 0.52 -20.18
N VAL A 97 -14.14 1.00 -20.78
CA VAL A 97 -14.05 1.98 -21.87
C VAL A 97 -13.76 3.34 -21.22
N ASN A 98 -12.75 4.07 -21.68
CA ASN A 98 -12.34 5.35 -21.10
C ASN A 98 -13.45 6.41 -21.26
N THR A 99 -14.36 6.44 -20.30
CA THR A 99 -15.56 7.29 -20.23
C THR A 99 -15.68 7.82 -18.81
N PRO A 100 -16.22 9.04 -18.60
CA PRO A 100 -16.45 9.58 -17.25
C PRO A 100 -17.16 8.58 -16.33
N ALA A 101 -18.23 7.95 -16.81
CA ALA A 101 -18.94 6.87 -16.12
C ALA A 101 -18.04 5.73 -15.64
N SER A 102 -17.25 5.13 -16.54
CA SER A 102 -16.44 3.96 -16.20
C SER A 102 -15.27 4.32 -15.28
N ASN A 103 -14.75 5.54 -15.40
CA ASN A 103 -13.66 6.05 -14.56
C ASN A 103 -14.15 6.43 -13.15
N MET A 104 -15.42 6.82 -13.00
CA MET A 104 -16.02 7.16 -11.69
C MET A 104 -16.60 5.98 -10.94
N LEU A 105 -16.96 4.89 -11.65
CA LEU A 105 -17.59 3.71 -11.03
C LEU A 105 -16.86 3.22 -9.77
N PRO A 106 -15.51 3.11 -9.74
CA PRO A 106 -14.83 2.67 -8.53
C PRO A 106 -15.00 3.63 -7.35
N LEU A 107 -14.90 4.96 -7.57
CA LEU A 107 -15.12 5.95 -6.52
C LEU A 107 -16.55 5.90 -5.98
N LEU A 108 -17.53 5.93 -6.88
CA LEU A 108 -18.94 5.98 -6.53
C LEU A 108 -19.37 4.76 -5.71
N ALA A 109 -18.74 3.61 -5.93
CA ALA A 109 -19.01 2.39 -5.19
C ALA A 109 -18.72 2.53 -3.67
N HIS A 110 -17.75 3.37 -3.29
CA HIS A 110 -17.32 3.57 -1.90
C HIS A 110 -18.16 4.61 -1.14
N LEU A 111 -18.80 5.55 -1.83
CA LEU A 111 -19.53 6.67 -1.20
C LEU A 111 -20.57 6.27 -0.14
N PRO A 112 -21.32 5.16 -0.30
CA PRO A 112 -22.33 4.77 0.68
C PRO A 112 -21.76 4.32 2.04
N SER A 113 -20.44 4.16 2.14
CA SER A 113 -19.73 3.79 3.36
C SER A 113 -19.16 5.00 4.11
N ILE A 114 -19.05 6.18 3.49
CA ILE A 114 -18.28 7.33 4.03
C ILE A 114 -18.75 7.80 5.40
N GLU A 115 -20.07 7.86 5.61
CA GLU A 115 -20.63 8.24 6.92
C GLU A 115 -20.31 7.19 8.01
N ASP A 116 -20.26 5.91 7.64
CA ASP A 116 -19.91 4.84 8.57
C ASP A 116 -18.41 4.85 8.87
N VAL A 117 -17.57 5.15 7.87
CA VAL A 117 -16.12 5.41 8.03
C VAL A 117 -15.89 6.58 8.98
N TYR A 118 -16.56 7.71 8.77
CA TYR A 118 -16.45 8.87 9.64
C TYR A 118 -16.76 8.51 11.09
N LYS A 119 -17.91 7.87 11.35
CA LYS A 119 -18.32 7.45 12.71
C LYS A 119 -17.31 6.47 13.32
N MET A 120 -16.77 5.55 12.53
CA MET A 120 -15.74 4.61 12.96
C MET A 120 -14.45 5.34 13.35
N LEU A 121 -13.98 6.31 12.57
CA LEU A 121 -12.81 7.11 12.88
C LEU A 121 -12.99 7.89 14.20
N ILE A 122 -14.17 8.50 14.41
CA ILE A 122 -14.50 9.15 15.68
C ILE A 122 -14.47 8.14 16.84
N LYS A 123 -15.05 6.94 16.65
CA LYS A 123 -15.03 5.87 17.66
C LYS A 123 -13.62 5.37 17.98
N LYS A 124 -12.70 5.44 17.02
CA LYS A 124 -11.26 5.17 17.18
C LYS A 124 -10.50 6.31 17.87
N GLY A 125 -11.18 7.38 18.24
CA GLY A 125 -10.60 8.51 18.96
C GLY A 125 -10.01 9.59 18.07
N LEU A 126 -10.34 9.63 16.77
CA LEU A 126 -10.05 10.81 15.94
C LEU A 126 -10.96 11.97 16.33
N THR A 127 -10.41 13.18 16.32
CA THR A 127 -11.22 14.39 16.37
C THR A 127 -12.03 14.54 15.07
N PRO A 128 -13.14 15.29 15.07
CA PRO A 128 -13.87 15.61 13.85
C PRO A 128 -12.99 16.15 12.73
N LYS A 129 -12.02 17.02 13.05
CA LYS A 129 -11.09 17.58 12.07
C LYS A 129 -10.16 16.50 11.47
N GLU A 130 -9.54 15.69 12.32
CA GLU A 130 -8.67 14.59 11.87
C GLU A 130 -9.44 13.60 10.99
N ALA A 131 -10.67 13.25 11.36
CA ALA A 131 -11.50 12.34 10.58
C ALA A 131 -11.85 12.90 9.19
N VAL A 132 -12.12 14.21 9.08
CA VAL A 132 -12.33 14.86 7.77
C VAL A 132 -11.05 14.93 6.95
N GLU A 133 -9.90 15.18 7.57
CA GLU A 133 -8.60 15.15 6.90
C GLU A 133 -8.28 13.75 6.35
N ASP A 134 -8.62 12.70 7.11
CA ASP A 134 -8.49 11.29 6.70
C ASP A 134 -9.34 10.99 5.46
N LEU A 135 -10.61 11.42 5.47
CA LEU A 135 -11.51 11.35 4.32
C LEU A 135 -11.03 12.16 3.12
N GLY A 136 -10.05 13.06 3.27
CA GLY A 136 -9.40 13.74 2.15
C GLY A 136 -8.71 12.79 1.15
N ILE A 137 -8.59 11.50 1.49
CA ILE A 137 -8.01 10.46 0.64
C ILE A 137 -8.70 10.31 -0.72
N TYR A 138 -10.03 10.46 -0.80
CA TYR A 138 -10.76 10.31 -2.07
C TYR A 138 -10.41 11.43 -3.05
N LYS A 139 -10.39 12.69 -2.59
CA LYS A 139 -9.89 13.84 -3.35
C LYS A 139 -8.45 13.63 -3.81
N LYS A 140 -7.61 13.08 -2.93
CA LYS A 140 -6.21 12.81 -3.26
C LYS A 140 -6.05 11.80 -4.40
N TYR A 141 -6.81 10.71 -4.38
CA TYR A 141 -6.76 9.72 -5.46
C TYR A 141 -7.28 10.25 -6.78
N LEU A 142 -8.35 11.07 -6.77
CA LEU A 142 -8.82 11.76 -7.97
C LEU A 142 -7.72 12.63 -8.60
N ARG A 143 -6.99 13.36 -7.75
CA ARG A 143 -5.86 14.19 -8.20
C ARG A 143 -4.70 13.38 -8.74
N GLU A 144 -4.30 12.31 -8.06
CA GLU A 144 -3.22 11.43 -8.54
C GLU A 144 -3.56 10.84 -9.91
N GLU A 145 -4.78 10.35 -10.09
CA GLU A 145 -5.25 9.78 -11.35
C GLU A 145 -5.27 10.80 -12.49
N GLU A 146 -5.75 12.02 -12.23
CA GLU A 146 -5.74 13.09 -13.24
C GLU A 146 -4.31 13.40 -13.71
N LEU A 147 -3.37 13.48 -12.77
CA LEU A 147 -1.95 13.73 -13.03
C LEU A 147 -1.32 12.57 -13.82
N TYR A 148 -1.62 11.33 -13.43
CA TYR A 148 -1.05 10.14 -14.06
C TYR A 148 -1.61 9.85 -15.45
N ARG A 149 -2.91 10.07 -15.65
CA ARG A 149 -3.63 9.69 -16.87
C ARG A 149 -3.92 10.86 -17.82
N LYS A 150 -3.23 12.00 -17.66
CA LYS A 150 -3.33 13.19 -18.52
C LYS A 150 -4.78 13.71 -18.65
N LYS A 151 -5.34 14.20 -17.54
CA LYS A 151 -6.69 14.81 -17.46
C LYS A 151 -7.87 13.84 -17.51
N ILE A 152 -7.62 12.55 -17.26
CA ILE A 152 -8.72 11.62 -16.98
C ILE A 152 -9.00 11.68 -15.48
N VAL A 153 -10.15 12.22 -15.11
CA VAL A 153 -10.61 12.23 -13.72
C VAL A 153 -11.28 10.88 -13.44
N GLY A 154 -10.91 10.22 -12.34
CA GLY A 154 -11.40 8.88 -12.00
C GLY A 154 -10.58 8.20 -10.93
N ILE A 155 -10.90 6.94 -10.66
CA ILE A 155 -10.11 6.05 -9.82
C ILE A 155 -9.89 4.75 -10.58
N GLN A 156 -8.65 4.25 -10.65
CA GLN A 156 -8.39 2.95 -11.26
C GLN A 156 -9.00 1.80 -10.45
N PRO A 157 -9.49 0.74 -11.12
CA PRO A 157 -10.00 -0.47 -10.49
C PRO A 157 -9.13 -1.03 -9.35
N PHE A 158 -7.80 -1.09 -9.52
CA PHE A 158 -6.92 -1.63 -8.49
C PHE A 158 -6.75 -0.68 -7.28
N ILE A 159 -6.87 0.64 -7.48
CA ILE A 159 -6.86 1.63 -6.40
C ILE A 159 -8.11 1.47 -5.53
N SER A 160 -9.25 1.05 -6.09
CA SER A 160 -10.45 0.77 -5.28
C SER A 160 -10.25 -0.35 -4.25
N THR A 161 -9.44 -1.38 -4.56
CA THR A 161 -9.06 -2.38 -3.56
C THR A 161 -8.28 -1.74 -2.41
N TRP A 162 -7.46 -0.74 -2.69
CA TRP A 162 -6.74 0.02 -1.69
C TRP A 162 -7.67 0.93 -0.88
N ILE A 163 -8.59 1.64 -1.53
CA ILE A 163 -9.61 2.48 -0.88
C ILE A 163 -10.51 1.65 0.05
N SER A 164 -10.85 0.42 -0.33
CA SER A 164 -11.63 -0.48 0.53
C SER A 164 -11.01 -0.66 1.92
N ARG A 165 -9.67 -0.57 2.04
CA ARG A 165 -9.00 -0.67 3.33
C ARG A 165 -9.24 0.56 4.23
N PHE A 166 -9.43 1.74 3.65
CA PHE A 166 -9.87 2.94 4.39
C PHE A 166 -11.33 2.82 4.81
N ASP A 167 -12.19 2.38 3.88
CA ASP A 167 -13.61 2.13 4.14
C ASP A 167 -13.84 1.17 5.31
N LYS A 168 -12.91 0.25 5.49
CA LYS A 168 -12.94 -0.79 6.51
C LYS A 168 -12.14 -0.46 7.77
N GLY A 169 -11.57 0.75 7.85
CA GLY A 169 -10.78 1.18 9.00
C GLY A 169 -9.55 0.32 9.24
N ALA A 170 -9.02 -0.30 8.19
CA ALA A 170 -7.76 -1.04 8.23
C ALA A 170 -6.57 -0.09 8.09
N ILE A 171 -6.77 1.07 7.43
CA ILE A 171 -5.76 2.11 7.22
C ILE A 171 -6.30 3.41 7.79
N VAL A 172 -5.42 4.20 8.42
CA VAL A 172 -5.71 5.57 8.82
C VAL A 172 -4.70 6.48 8.13
N TYR A 173 -5.22 7.49 7.43
CA TYR A 173 -4.44 8.58 6.88
C TYR A 173 -4.29 9.69 7.92
N PHE A 174 -3.12 9.74 8.54
CA PHE A 174 -2.75 10.91 9.34
C PHE A 174 -2.27 12.00 8.38
N GLY A 175 -3.14 12.98 8.13
CA GLY A 175 -3.13 13.93 7.00
C GLY A 175 -1.91 14.81 6.75
N HIS A 176 -0.76 14.54 7.35
CA HIS A 176 0.47 15.29 7.15
C HIS A 176 1.43 14.57 6.20
N SER A 177 2.05 15.35 5.32
CA SER A 177 3.18 14.94 4.46
C SER A 177 2.90 13.83 3.45
N GLY A 178 1.67 13.31 3.35
CA GLY A 178 1.34 12.23 2.43
C GLY A 178 1.87 10.86 2.86
N ILE A 179 1.86 10.57 4.16
CA ILE A 179 2.28 9.29 4.72
C ILE A 179 1.09 8.65 5.47
N ASN A 180 0.77 7.38 5.17
CA ASN A 180 -0.26 6.61 5.88
C ASN A 180 0.33 5.57 6.81
N PHE A 181 -0.50 5.14 7.75
CA PHE A 181 -0.16 4.14 8.73
C PHE A 181 -1.31 3.14 8.85
N GLN A 182 -0.97 1.86 8.96
CA GLN A 182 -1.94 0.78 9.19
C GLN A 182 -1.34 -0.26 10.14
N PRO A 183 -2.15 -0.92 10.98
CA PRO A 183 -1.72 -2.15 11.63
C PRO A 183 -1.31 -3.20 10.59
N PHE A 184 -0.28 -3.98 10.90
CA PHE A 184 0.20 -5.04 10.04
C PHE A 184 0.83 -6.16 10.86
N LYS A 185 0.46 -7.40 10.57
CA LYS A 185 1.08 -8.56 11.21
C LYS A 185 2.23 -9.06 10.35
N LEU A 186 3.41 -9.20 10.95
CA LEU A 186 4.58 -9.69 10.23
C LEU A 186 4.37 -11.14 9.77
N PRO A 187 4.71 -11.48 8.52
CA PRO A 187 4.55 -12.84 8.03
C PRO A 187 5.58 -13.79 8.68
N GLU A 188 5.29 -15.09 8.68
CA GLU A 188 6.16 -16.13 9.25
C GLU A 188 7.57 -16.17 8.64
N ASN A 189 7.71 -15.69 7.40
CA ASN A 189 8.98 -15.64 6.68
C ASN A 189 9.71 -14.29 6.85
N PHE A 190 9.27 -13.43 7.75
CA PHE A 190 9.98 -12.19 8.09
C PHE A 190 11.31 -12.51 8.82
N PRO A 191 12.36 -11.67 8.72
CA PRO A 191 13.58 -11.89 9.50
C PRO A 191 13.41 -11.49 10.97
N PHE A 192 14.19 -12.12 11.84
CA PHE A 192 14.31 -11.73 13.23
C PHE A 192 15.19 -10.47 13.32
N ILE A 193 14.76 -9.45 14.07
CA ILE A 193 15.52 -8.22 14.25
C ILE A 193 16.15 -8.23 15.64
N ILE A 194 17.48 -8.21 15.67
CA ILE A 194 18.25 -8.09 16.91
C ILE A 194 18.87 -6.70 17.02
N ARG A 195 19.11 -6.26 18.25
CA ARG A 195 19.76 -5.00 18.57
C ARG A 195 20.94 -5.23 19.48
N ASN A 196 22.06 -4.58 19.18
CA ASN A 196 23.19 -4.53 20.11
C ASN A 196 22.85 -3.61 21.28
N LYS A 197 22.93 -4.11 22.51
CA LYS A 197 22.52 -3.40 23.72
C LYS A 197 23.36 -2.15 24.01
N GLN A 198 24.62 -2.14 23.56
CA GLN A 198 25.54 -1.02 23.79
C GLN A 198 25.50 0.02 22.67
N SER A 199 25.65 -0.40 21.42
CA SER A 199 25.72 0.51 20.27
C SER A 199 24.35 0.92 19.72
N GLY A 200 23.31 0.13 20.00
CA GLY A 200 22.00 0.26 19.38
C GLY A 200 21.95 -0.17 17.92
N GLU A 201 23.04 -0.75 17.39
CA GLU A 201 23.10 -1.31 16.03
C GLU A 201 22.01 -2.37 15.85
N LEU A 202 21.32 -2.34 14.70
CA LEU A 202 20.29 -3.31 14.36
C LEU A 202 20.82 -4.29 13.31
N LYS A 203 20.41 -5.56 13.42
CA LYS A 203 20.66 -6.58 12.38
C LYS A 203 19.39 -7.37 12.10
N ALA A 204 19.18 -7.71 10.83
CA ALA A 204 18.17 -8.65 10.39
C ALA A 204 18.79 -10.04 10.20
N LEU A 205 18.23 -11.05 10.87
CA LEU A 205 18.62 -12.45 10.76
C LEU A 205 17.52 -13.23 10.07
N PHE A 206 17.79 -13.72 8.86
CA PHE A 206 16.86 -14.55 8.11
C PHE A 206 16.84 -15.98 8.65
N GLY A 207 15.64 -16.55 8.71
CA GLY A 207 15.38 -17.88 9.24
C GLY A 207 14.14 -18.52 8.63
N ASN A 208 13.52 -19.45 9.37
CA ASN A 208 12.26 -20.10 8.98
C ASN A 208 12.24 -20.67 7.56
N ASP A 209 13.36 -21.29 7.17
CA ASP A 209 13.53 -21.90 5.85
C ASP A 209 13.35 -20.92 4.67
N TYR A 210 13.56 -19.62 4.90
CA TYR A 210 13.43 -18.60 3.88
C TYR A 210 14.33 -18.94 2.68
N PRO A 211 13.79 -19.06 1.46
CA PRO A 211 14.55 -19.49 0.31
C PRO A 211 15.41 -18.34 -0.24
N VAL A 212 16.71 -18.58 -0.36
CA VAL A 212 17.70 -17.59 -0.80
C VAL A 212 18.51 -18.17 -1.96
N HIS A 213 18.62 -17.41 -3.04
CA HIS A 213 19.47 -17.76 -4.18
C HIS A 213 20.97 -17.66 -3.82
N LYS A 214 21.86 -18.31 -4.58
CA LYS A 214 23.32 -18.27 -4.34
C LYS A 214 23.91 -16.85 -4.28
N SER A 215 23.26 -15.87 -4.89
CA SER A 215 23.65 -14.45 -4.83
C SER A 215 23.26 -13.74 -3.53
N GLY A 216 22.52 -14.40 -2.63
CA GLY A 216 21.97 -13.79 -1.41
C GLY A 216 20.68 -13.00 -1.63
N ILE A 217 20.15 -12.97 -2.85
CA ILE A 217 18.83 -12.39 -3.17
C ILE A 217 17.74 -13.42 -2.81
N PRO A 218 16.57 -13.01 -2.30
CA PRO A 218 15.41 -13.89 -2.17
C PRO A 218 15.12 -14.67 -3.46
N LEU A 219 14.96 -16.00 -3.32
CA LEU A 219 14.67 -16.86 -4.45
C LEU A 219 13.29 -16.51 -5.04
N GLY A 220 13.20 -16.50 -6.37
CA GLY A 220 12.02 -16.12 -7.14
C GLY A 220 12.00 -14.66 -7.61
N ASN A 221 12.92 -13.82 -7.12
CA ASN A 221 13.12 -12.48 -7.67
C ASN A 221 13.62 -12.56 -9.14
N PRO A 222 13.38 -11.52 -9.97
CA PRO A 222 13.81 -11.45 -11.38
C PRO A 222 15.18 -12.06 -11.71
N ASP A 223 16.24 -11.70 -10.97
CA ASP A 223 17.63 -12.19 -11.20
C ASP A 223 17.99 -13.46 -10.40
N ALA A 224 17.02 -14.07 -9.74
CA ALA A 224 17.24 -15.10 -8.73
C ALA A 224 16.17 -16.20 -8.83
N LYS A 225 15.90 -16.68 -10.04
CA LYS A 225 14.84 -17.68 -10.29
C LYS A 225 15.34 -19.11 -10.32
N ASP A 226 16.61 -19.35 -10.66
CA ASP A 226 17.17 -20.69 -10.62
C ASP A 226 17.43 -21.14 -9.18
N GLU A 227 17.24 -22.42 -8.91
CA GLU A 227 17.46 -22.99 -7.58
C GLU A 227 18.93 -23.45 -7.39
N GLU A 228 19.76 -23.36 -8.42
CA GLU A 228 21.13 -23.89 -8.39
C GLU A 228 22.00 -23.14 -7.38
N GLY A 229 22.44 -23.87 -6.35
CA GLY A 229 23.23 -23.33 -5.26
C GLY A 229 22.43 -22.48 -4.26
N SER A 230 21.10 -22.47 -4.38
CA SER A 230 20.21 -21.86 -3.39
C SER A 230 20.34 -22.54 -2.02
N PHE A 231 19.97 -21.82 -0.97
CA PHE A 231 19.96 -22.31 0.40
C PHE A 231 18.71 -21.82 1.12
N LYS A 232 18.37 -22.50 2.22
CA LYS A 232 17.28 -22.09 3.10
C LYS A 232 17.88 -21.44 4.34
N ALA A 233 17.54 -20.19 4.59
CA ALA A 233 18.03 -19.47 5.76
C ALA A 233 17.48 -20.11 7.03
N LYS A 234 18.33 -20.23 8.03
CA LYS A 234 18.02 -20.78 9.35
C LYS A 234 18.16 -19.71 10.42
N PHE A 235 17.26 -19.76 11.40
CA PHE A 235 17.38 -19.04 12.66
C PHE A 235 17.07 -20.02 13.78
N TYR A 236 17.86 -19.97 14.84
CA TYR A 236 17.60 -20.68 16.09
C TYR A 236 18.31 -19.98 17.24
N GLU A 237 17.82 -20.25 18.44
CA GLU A 237 18.42 -19.74 19.67
C GLU A 237 19.15 -20.88 20.39
N THR A 238 20.33 -20.56 20.92
CA THR A 238 20.99 -21.38 21.94
C THR A 238 20.75 -20.76 23.32
N GLU A 239 21.32 -21.36 24.36
CA GLU A 239 21.32 -20.76 25.69
C GLU A 239 22.04 -19.40 25.70
N SER A 240 23.10 -19.25 24.90
CA SER A 240 23.99 -18.09 24.89
C SER A 240 23.83 -17.16 23.68
N ASP A 241 23.23 -17.59 22.58
CA ASP A 241 23.31 -16.86 21.30
C ASP A 241 21.99 -16.86 20.51
N TYR A 242 21.82 -15.82 19.70
CA TYR A 242 20.95 -15.83 18.53
C TYR A 242 21.79 -16.25 17.32
N VAL A 243 21.37 -17.29 16.60
CA VAL A 243 22.13 -17.83 15.47
C VAL A 243 21.29 -17.79 14.20
N GLY A 244 21.81 -17.16 13.14
CA GLY A 244 21.10 -17.15 11.86
C GLY A 244 21.87 -16.49 10.72
N HIS A 245 21.20 -16.33 9.57
CA HIS A 245 21.81 -15.73 8.37
C HIS A 245 21.63 -14.21 8.39
N PRO A 246 22.68 -13.41 8.66
CA PRO A 246 22.55 -11.97 8.66
C PRO A 246 22.33 -11.42 7.25
N ALA A 247 21.51 -10.39 7.15
CA ALA A 247 21.36 -9.61 5.93
C ALA A 247 22.19 -8.32 6.01
N SER A 248 22.77 -7.94 4.87
CA SER A 248 23.11 -6.56 4.55
C SER A 248 21.89 -5.87 3.94
N GLU A 249 22.07 -4.63 3.47
CA GLU A 249 20.99 -3.90 2.79
C GLU A 249 20.55 -4.56 1.47
N ASN A 250 21.46 -5.31 0.83
CA ASN A 250 21.28 -5.79 -0.55
C ASN A 250 21.27 -7.32 -0.69
N PHE A 251 21.81 -8.07 0.28
CA PHE A 251 21.87 -9.53 0.21
C PHE A 251 21.80 -10.18 1.59
N ILE A 252 21.34 -11.42 1.60
CA ILE A 252 21.34 -12.33 2.74
C ILE A 252 22.61 -13.19 2.66
N SER A 253 23.39 -13.19 3.74
CA SER A 253 24.62 -13.98 3.81
C SER A 253 24.34 -15.48 3.76
N LYS A 254 25.14 -16.24 3.00
CA LYS A 254 25.13 -17.71 3.05
C LYS A 254 25.76 -18.25 4.34
N GLU A 255 26.67 -17.49 4.95
CA GLU A 255 27.27 -17.85 6.23
C GLU A 255 26.31 -17.57 7.38
N ILE A 256 26.14 -18.56 8.26
CA ILE A 256 25.43 -18.42 9.52
C ILE A 256 26.35 -17.76 10.55
N LYS A 257 25.81 -16.86 11.38
CA LYS A 257 26.57 -16.19 12.46
C LYS A 257 25.83 -16.29 13.78
N ALA A 258 26.60 -16.40 14.86
CA ALA A 258 26.10 -16.36 16.24
C ALA A 258 26.30 -14.94 16.82
N PHE A 259 25.30 -14.48 17.56
CA PHE A 259 25.29 -13.19 18.24
C PHE A 259 24.95 -13.41 19.72
N SER A 260 25.91 -13.13 20.60
CA SER A 260 25.76 -13.37 22.03
C SER A 260 24.57 -12.61 22.62
N LYS A 261 23.75 -13.32 23.41
CA LYS A 261 22.62 -12.78 24.17
C LYS A 261 23.06 -11.83 25.28
N ASP A 262 24.34 -11.82 25.66
CA ASP A 262 24.87 -10.82 26.58
C ASP A 262 24.96 -9.45 25.89
N GLU A 263 25.36 -9.44 24.62
CA GLU A 263 25.58 -8.23 23.82
C GLU A 263 24.36 -7.81 23.00
N TRP A 264 23.53 -8.77 22.60
CA TRP A 264 22.40 -8.57 21.70
C TRP A 264 21.08 -8.93 22.36
N GLU A 265 20.01 -8.26 21.95
CA GLU A 265 18.64 -8.57 22.32
C GLU A 265 17.77 -8.78 21.07
N LEU A 266 16.85 -9.74 21.11
CA LEU A 266 15.83 -9.93 20.09
C LEU A 266 14.67 -8.96 20.34
N ILE A 267 14.40 -8.07 19.38
CA ILE A 267 13.42 -6.99 19.55
C ILE A 267 12.20 -7.12 18.65
N ILE A 268 12.31 -7.82 17.51
CA ILE A 268 11.19 -8.08 16.60
C ILE A 268 11.31 -9.51 16.05
N SER A 269 10.21 -10.25 16.09
CA SER A 269 10.07 -11.61 15.57
C SER A 269 8.97 -11.71 14.50
N PRO A 270 8.99 -12.76 13.66
CA PRO A 270 7.85 -13.11 12.81
C PRO A 270 6.56 -13.23 13.61
N GLY A 271 5.43 -12.88 12.98
CA GLY A 271 4.11 -12.93 13.62
C GLY A 271 3.80 -11.77 14.57
N GLU A 272 4.77 -10.90 14.90
CA GLU A 272 4.51 -9.74 15.75
C GLU A 272 3.80 -8.60 14.99
N ASP A 273 3.09 -7.77 15.74
CA ASP A 273 2.39 -6.60 15.20
C ASP A 273 3.37 -5.46 14.94
N VAL A 274 3.26 -4.83 13.77
CA VAL A 274 3.98 -3.63 13.38
C VAL A 274 3.03 -2.65 12.73
N ILE A 275 3.48 -1.41 12.58
CA ILE A 275 2.77 -0.39 11.80
C ILE A 275 3.35 -0.41 10.40
N SER A 276 2.57 -0.74 9.39
CA SER A 276 3.00 -0.58 8.00
C SER A 276 2.78 0.87 7.56
N LEU A 277 3.85 1.49 7.09
CA LEU A 277 3.89 2.83 6.54
C LEU A 277 3.73 2.77 5.02
N HIS A 278 2.96 3.71 4.45
CA HIS A 278 2.81 3.88 3.00
C HIS A 278 3.04 5.34 2.61
N VAL A 279 3.74 5.58 1.51
CA VAL A 279 4.07 6.93 1.03
C VAL A 279 3.33 7.21 -0.27
N PHE A 280 2.56 8.29 -0.32
CA PHE A 280 1.83 8.72 -1.51
C PHE A 280 2.73 9.39 -2.54
N HIS A 281 2.20 9.54 -3.75
CA HIS A 281 2.82 10.39 -4.74
C HIS A 281 2.84 11.85 -4.23
N ASN A 282 3.96 12.54 -4.43
CA ASN A 282 4.20 13.91 -3.96
C ASN A 282 4.17 14.10 -2.43
N ALA A 283 4.37 13.04 -1.66
CA ALA A 283 4.66 13.18 -0.23
C ALA A 283 5.83 14.14 0.02
N ASP A 284 5.72 15.01 1.02
CA ASP A 284 6.86 15.85 1.39
C ASP A 284 7.84 15.03 2.23
N LEU A 285 8.95 14.68 1.62
CA LEU A 285 10.04 13.93 2.23
C LEU A 285 11.14 14.85 2.81
N THR A 286 10.83 16.13 3.10
CA THR A 286 11.73 16.92 3.95
C THR A 286 11.93 16.23 5.30
N PRO A 287 13.12 16.31 5.92
CA PRO A 287 13.36 15.73 7.23
C PRO A 287 12.31 16.14 8.27
N GLU A 288 11.91 17.41 8.28
CA GLU A 288 10.96 17.98 9.24
C GLU A 288 9.55 17.42 9.04
N ALA A 289 9.09 17.34 7.78
CA ALA A 289 7.78 16.79 7.45
C ALA A 289 7.70 15.29 7.75
N VAL A 290 8.80 14.55 7.54
CA VAL A 290 8.92 13.13 7.87
C VAL A 290 8.95 12.93 9.39
N ASP A 291 9.73 13.72 10.13
CA ASP A 291 9.80 13.64 11.59
C ASP A 291 8.42 13.89 12.21
N TYR A 292 7.72 14.91 11.73
CA TYR A 292 6.35 15.18 12.17
C TYR A 292 5.44 13.99 11.86
N ALA A 293 5.41 13.53 10.61
CA ALA A 293 4.52 12.47 10.16
C ALA A 293 4.78 11.15 10.91
N LEU A 294 6.04 10.78 11.13
CA LEU A 294 6.38 9.58 11.88
C LEU A 294 5.99 9.70 13.35
N ASN A 295 6.34 10.78 14.04
CA ASN A 295 6.03 10.92 15.48
C ASN A 295 4.52 11.00 15.71
N TYR A 296 3.82 11.84 14.96
CA TYR A 296 2.39 12.01 15.08
C TYR A 296 1.64 10.75 14.61
N GLY A 297 1.95 10.25 13.41
CA GLY A 297 1.24 9.12 12.81
C GLY A 297 1.43 7.81 13.57
N VAL A 298 2.64 7.52 14.06
CA VAL A 298 2.89 6.33 14.90
C VAL A 298 2.11 6.42 16.20
N LYS A 299 2.16 7.57 16.88
CA LYS A 299 1.41 7.80 18.11
C LYS A 299 -0.09 7.61 17.90
N ARG A 300 -0.66 8.25 16.87
CA ARG A 300 -2.09 8.14 16.58
C ARG A 300 -2.47 6.71 16.20
N CYS A 301 -1.63 5.98 15.47
CA CYS A 301 -1.86 4.57 15.16
C CYS A 301 -1.95 3.73 16.45
N ILE A 302 -1.01 3.89 17.39
CA ILE A 302 -1.05 3.19 18.69
C ILE A 302 -2.35 3.50 19.45
N GLU A 303 -2.78 4.76 19.47
CA GLU A 303 -4.01 5.18 20.16
C GLU A 303 -5.29 4.65 19.50
N CYS A 304 -5.32 4.56 18.16
CA CYS A 304 -6.49 4.09 17.39
C CYS A 304 -6.65 2.57 17.37
N TYR A 305 -5.57 1.85 17.69
CA TYR A 305 -5.47 0.40 17.64
C TYR A 305 -4.82 -0.16 18.92
N PRO A 306 -5.39 0.12 20.10
CA PRO A 306 -4.81 -0.29 21.39
C PRO A 306 -4.76 -1.82 21.59
N GLU A 307 -5.49 -2.58 20.78
CA GLU A 307 -5.49 -4.04 20.77
C GLU A 307 -4.21 -4.65 20.17
N TYR A 308 -3.40 -3.86 19.45
CA TYR A 308 -2.16 -4.31 18.82
C TYR A 308 -0.95 -3.99 19.69
N ASN A 309 0.00 -4.93 19.79
CA ASN A 309 1.26 -4.72 20.50
C ASN A 309 2.39 -4.38 19.51
N PHE A 310 2.36 -3.17 18.97
CA PHE A 310 3.30 -2.76 17.93
C PHE A 310 4.77 -2.81 18.37
N LYS A 311 5.61 -3.48 17.55
CA LYS A 311 7.05 -3.66 17.76
C LYS A 311 7.93 -2.80 16.86
N GLY A 312 7.37 -2.27 15.77
CA GLY A 312 8.08 -1.36 14.88
C GLY A 312 7.21 -0.74 13.81
N VAL A 313 7.84 0.06 12.96
CA VAL A 313 7.29 0.64 11.74
C VAL A 313 7.98 0.01 10.55
N ARG A 314 7.22 -0.64 9.68
CA ARG A 314 7.68 -1.33 8.48
C ARG A 314 7.36 -0.51 7.23
N LEU A 315 8.25 -0.53 6.25
CA LEU A 315 8.00 -0.06 4.90
C LEU A 315 8.56 -1.06 3.89
N CYS A 316 7.85 -1.28 2.78
CA CYS A 316 8.35 -2.07 1.65
C CYS A 316 8.13 -1.25 0.38
N THR A 317 9.21 -0.77 -0.25
CA THR A 317 9.11 0.14 -1.40
C THR A 317 10.41 0.16 -2.20
N TRP A 318 10.31 0.49 -3.48
CA TRP A 318 11.43 0.55 -4.42
C TRP A 318 12.47 1.61 -4.04
N PHE A 319 12.09 2.72 -3.41
CA PHE A 319 13.01 3.81 -3.11
C PHE A 319 13.81 3.62 -1.80
N LEU A 320 13.63 2.49 -1.11
CA LEU A 320 14.58 2.05 -0.08
C LEU A 320 15.81 1.36 -0.67
N ASN A 321 15.77 1.00 -1.96
CA ASN A 321 16.87 0.34 -2.66
C ASN A 321 18.14 1.21 -2.68
N THR A 322 19.30 0.63 -2.35
CA THR A 322 20.56 1.40 -2.27
C THR A 322 20.94 2.02 -3.62
N ASN A 323 20.64 1.36 -4.74
CA ASN A 323 20.90 1.90 -6.07
C ASN A 323 20.12 3.21 -6.31
N VAL A 324 18.93 3.35 -5.73
CA VAL A 324 18.14 4.60 -5.80
C VAL A 324 18.81 5.70 -4.98
N CYS A 325 19.28 5.38 -3.78
CA CYS A 325 20.04 6.33 -2.96
C CYS A 325 21.34 6.77 -3.64
N GLU A 326 22.06 5.86 -4.29
CA GLU A 326 23.28 6.15 -5.05
C GLU A 326 23.02 7.07 -6.24
N ILE A 327 21.95 6.81 -7.01
CA ILE A 327 21.54 7.68 -8.14
C ILE A 327 21.26 9.12 -7.65
N LEU A 328 20.60 9.24 -6.51
CA LEU A 328 20.12 10.52 -6.00
C LEU A 328 21.18 11.28 -5.17
N GLY A 329 22.16 10.56 -4.62
CA GLY A 329 23.10 11.08 -3.63
C GLY A 329 22.51 11.17 -2.22
N GLU A 330 23.38 11.28 -1.22
CA GLU A 330 23.01 11.26 0.21
C GLU A 330 22.14 12.45 0.63
N GLU A 331 22.31 13.61 -0.02
CA GLU A 331 21.58 14.83 0.32
C GLU A 331 20.13 14.85 -0.17
N ALA A 332 19.75 13.92 -1.06
CA ALA A 332 18.39 13.84 -1.55
C ALA A 332 17.40 13.45 -0.44
N LYS A 333 16.22 14.07 -0.46
CA LYS A 333 15.11 13.79 0.47
C LYS A 333 14.80 12.29 0.60
N ILE A 334 14.74 11.58 -0.54
CA ILE A 334 14.50 10.12 -0.58
C ILE A 334 15.63 9.36 0.14
N SER A 335 16.89 9.72 -0.08
CA SER A 335 18.04 9.07 0.58
C SER A 335 18.01 9.30 2.09
N LYS A 336 17.77 10.54 2.53
CA LYS A 336 17.62 10.87 3.96
C LYS A 336 16.45 10.13 4.61
N PHE A 337 15.35 9.96 3.87
CA PHE A 337 14.22 9.16 4.32
C PHE A 337 14.59 7.68 4.45
N ALA A 338 15.23 7.09 3.44
CA ALA A 338 15.59 5.68 3.41
C ALA A 338 16.60 5.31 4.51
N ASN A 339 17.55 6.19 4.81
CA ASN A 339 18.58 6.00 5.84
C ASN A 339 18.04 5.93 7.28
N ARG A 340 16.74 6.19 7.49
CA ARG A 340 16.09 6.05 8.80
C ARG A 340 15.77 4.59 9.14
N PHE A 341 15.75 3.70 8.15
CA PHE A 341 15.32 2.32 8.30
C PHE A 341 16.54 1.38 8.37
N LEU A 342 16.44 0.33 9.19
CA LEU A 342 17.23 -0.87 8.92
C LEU A 342 16.68 -1.51 7.66
N ARG A 343 17.48 -1.57 6.59
CA ARG A 343 17.09 -2.11 5.28
C ARG A 343 17.60 -3.52 5.09
N PHE A 344 16.81 -4.36 4.44
CA PHE A 344 17.20 -5.71 4.04
C PHE A 344 16.41 -6.19 2.81
N PRO A 345 16.92 -7.19 2.08
CA PRO A 345 16.24 -7.74 0.91
C PRO A 345 14.86 -8.29 1.23
N GLY A 346 13.91 -8.08 0.32
CA GLY A 346 12.60 -8.69 0.35
C GLY A 346 12.28 -9.37 -0.98
N PHE A 347 11.29 -10.26 -0.97
CA PHE A 347 10.71 -10.73 -2.22
C PHE A 347 10.14 -9.55 -2.99
N SER A 348 10.46 -9.44 -4.27
CA SER A 348 10.09 -8.29 -5.09
C SER A 348 9.84 -8.69 -6.54
N GLY A 349 8.74 -8.17 -7.08
CA GLY A 349 8.43 -8.29 -8.51
C GLY A 349 9.19 -7.30 -9.39
N ALA A 350 9.92 -6.34 -8.78
CA ALA A 350 10.62 -5.23 -9.44
C ALA A 350 9.73 -4.44 -10.42
N ARG A 351 8.46 -4.22 -10.03
CA ARG A 351 7.46 -3.58 -10.89
C ARG A 351 6.87 -2.30 -10.31
N LEU A 352 6.89 -2.13 -8.97
CA LEU A 352 6.24 -0.99 -8.35
C LEU A 352 6.80 0.34 -8.84
N LEU A 353 8.11 0.42 -9.07
CA LEU A 353 8.79 1.65 -9.50
C LEU A 353 8.14 2.27 -10.75
N PHE A 354 7.65 1.46 -11.71
CA PHE A 354 7.22 1.94 -13.01
C PHE A 354 5.97 2.80 -12.90
N GLY A 355 5.02 2.41 -12.06
CA GLY A 355 3.82 3.20 -11.80
C GLY A 355 4.13 4.58 -11.23
N TYR A 356 5.22 4.72 -10.46
CA TYR A 356 5.59 5.97 -9.79
C TYR A 356 6.56 6.84 -10.58
N VAL A 357 7.56 6.24 -11.23
CA VAL A 357 8.66 6.97 -11.91
C VAL A 357 8.38 7.14 -13.40
N PHE A 358 7.68 6.19 -14.02
CA PHE A 358 7.38 6.14 -15.45
C PHE A 358 5.89 5.86 -15.72
N PRO A 359 4.97 6.70 -15.21
CA PRO A 359 3.53 6.42 -15.24
C PRO A 359 2.92 6.35 -16.64
N LYS A 360 3.62 6.83 -17.68
CA LYS A 360 3.17 6.76 -19.07
C LYS A 360 3.25 5.35 -19.66
N GLY A 361 3.84 4.40 -18.94
CA GLY A 361 4.18 3.10 -19.49
C GLY A 361 5.32 3.20 -20.50
N TYR A 362 5.69 2.06 -21.07
CA TYR A 362 6.75 1.94 -22.06
C TYR A 362 6.53 0.66 -22.87
N ASP A 363 6.80 0.71 -24.17
CA ASP A 363 6.89 -0.47 -25.02
C ASP A 363 8.33 -1.00 -25.04
N ASN A 364 9.30 -0.08 -24.91
CA ASN A 364 10.72 -0.35 -24.83
C ASN A 364 11.39 0.51 -23.75
N LEU A 365 12.34 -0.07 -23.01
CA LEU A 365 13.14 0.65 -22.00
C LEU A 365 13.88 1.87 -22.57
N GLN A 366 14.22 1.87 -23.86
CA GLN A 366 14.85 3.01 -24.53
C GLN A 366 13.96 4.26 -24.59
N GLU A 367 12.64 4.10 -24.47
CA GLU A 367 11.66 5.18 -24.55
C GLU A 367 11.32 5.78 -23.19
N LEU A 368 11.85 5.21 -22.11
CA LEU A 368 11.66 5.74 -20.76
C LEU A 368 12.10 7.21 -20.71
N GLU A 369 11.27 8.02 -20.08
CA GLU A 369 11.53 9.45 -19.90
C GLU A 369 12.80 9.69 -19.09
N GLU A 370 13.45 10.82 -19.32
CA GLU A 370 14.75 11.15 -18.71
C GLU A 370 14.79 12.57 -18.15
N ARG A 371 13.64 13.08 -17.68
CA ARG A 371 13.48 14.48 -17.26
C ARG A 371 14.20 14.75 -15.94
N THR A 372 14.19 13.78 -15.02
CA THR A 372 14.81 13.89 -13.70
C THR A 372 16.09 13.06 -13.59
N THR A 373 16.94 13.38 -12.60
CA THR A 373 18.13 12.57 -12.27
C THR A 373 17.74 11.14 -11.95
N LEU A 374 16.65 10.96 -11.20
CA LEU A 374 16.11 9.64 -10.87
C LEU A 374 15.75 8.83 -12.12
N GLN A 375 15.00 9.46 -13.04
CA GLN A 375 14.57 8.84 -14.29
C GLN A 375 15.75 8.38 -15.15
N ARG A 376 16.76 9.26 -15.32
CA ARG A 376 18.00 8.93 -16.06
C ARG A 376 18.77 7.78 -15.41
N GLY A 377 18.96 7.84 -14.08
CA GLY A 377 19.68 6.82 -13.34
C GLY A 377 19.00 5.45 -13.41
N ILE A 378 17.68 5.41 -13.19
CA ILE A 378 16.93 4.15 -13.28
C ILE A 378 16.94 3.61 -14.70
N LYS A 379 16.69 4.44 -15.73
CA LYS A 379 16.75 3.99 -17.12
C LYS A 379 18.10 3.36 -17.45
N LYS A 380 19.20 4.00 -17.05
CA LYS A 380 20.55 3.47 -17.25
C LYS A 380 20.70 2.06 -16.63
N LEU A 381 20.31 1.88 -15.36
CA LEU A 381 20.39 0.57 -14.70
C LEU A 381 19.55 -0.49 -15.40
N LEU A 382 18.33 -0.15 -15.81
CA LEU A 382 17.44 -1.07 -16.52
C LEU A 382 18.03 -1.49 -17.88
N LEU A 383 18.66 -0.57 -18.62
CA LEU A 383 19.33 -0.85 -19.89
C LEU A 383 20.60 -1.71 -19.72
N GLU A 384 21.23 -1.69 -18.54
CA GLU A 384 22.32 -2.60 -18.17
C GLU A 384 21.82 -4.00 -17.76
N GLY A 385 20.50 -4.24 -17.81
CA GLY A 385 19.89 -5.52 -17.41
C GLY A 385 19.76 -5.69 -15.89
N LYS A 386 19.90 -4.61 -15.10
CA LYS A 386 19.72 -4.65 -13.65
C LYS A 386 18.27 -4.36 -13.28
N HIS A 387 17.88 -4.79 -12.08
CA HIS A 387 16.55 -4.52 -11.51
C HIS A 387 16.63 -3.61 -10.29
N ILE A 388 15.56 -2.83 -10.07
CA ILE A 388 15.32 -2.13 -8.80
C ILE A 388 14.30 -2.95 -8.01
N TYR A 389 14.80 -3.65 -7.00
CA TYR A 389 13.98 -4.39 -6.05
C TYR A 389 13.32 -3.48 -5.02
N GLU A 390 12.29 -4.00 -4.36
CA GLU A 390 11.58 -3.35 -3.26
C GLU A 390 12.05 -3.96 -1.93
N PRO A 391 13.17 -3.50 -1.34
CA PRO A 391 13.59 -3.99 -0.04
C PRO A 391 12.60 -3.58 1.04
N THR A 392 12.69 -4.29 2.16
CA THR A 392 11.95 -3.95 3.37
C THR A 392 12.82 -3.12 4.30
N GLY A 393 12.23 -2.11 4.92
CA GLY A 393 12.80 -1.30 5.98
C GLY A 393 12.03 -1.47 7.28
N ILE A 394 12.73 -1.43 8.42
CA ILE A 394 12.13 -1.44 9.75
C ILE A 394 12.72 -0.34 10.65
N ILE A 395 11.86 0.30 11.45
CA ILE A 395 12.25 1.18 12.56
C ILE A 395 11.61 0.61 13.84
N PRO A 396 12.40 0.26 14.88
CA PRO A 396 11.85 -0.22 16.13
C PRO A 396 10.93 0.80 16.84
N ILE A 397 9.87 0.32 17.51
CA ILE A 397 8.80 1.19 18.04
C ILE A 397 9.27 2.14 19.14
N ASP A 398 10.27 1.73 19.90
CA ASP A 398 10.82 2.49 21.04
C ASP A 398 11.53 3.77 20.59
N LYS A 399 11.85 3.92 19.29
CA LYS A 399 12.29 5.20 18.72
C LYS A 399 11.23 6.30 18.81
N PHE A 400 9.95 5.95 18.97
CA PHE A 400 8.82 6.88 19.00
C PHE A 400 8.18 7.02 20.39
N LYS A 401 8.56 6.17 21.36
CA LYS A 401 8.10 6.25 22.75
C LYS A 401 8.97 7.27 23.50
N ARG A 402 8.66 8.56 23.36
CA ARG A 402 9.26 9.64 24.15
C ARG A 402 8.22 10.41 24.93
#